data_AF-A0A852I032-F1
#
_entry.id   AF-A0A852I032-F1
#
_cell.length_a   1.000
_cell.length_b   1.000
_cell.length_c   1.000
_cell.angle_alpha   90.00
_cell.angle_beta   90.00
_cell.angle_gamma   90.00
#
_symmetry.space_group_name_H-M   'P 1'
#
loop_
_entity.id
_entity.type
_entity.pdbx_description
1 polymer ?
#
loop_
_entity_poly.entity_id
_entity_poly.type
_entity_poly.pdbx_seq_one_letter_code
_entity_poly.pdbx_strand_id
1 'polypeptide(L)'
;MAQSVVYADLKFAAGPPSTVPDDDDSPYENVPLGPVTAAPSPGRWTRRWRVPTALLAASLLLLLLGVAVVALGACYWQVSRSLQDTSREHMAEQGRLSQELRAREQSLEQTQQELAWAKVELQRAWREGNITQMELESRNVELGHTQQELAVLQEEMQVVQEKLNTSESIVSSLRACVNTDCCPRGWVLYRSKCLYISVTKKTWLESQQDCAGKSARLLVQDDWPSLIVP
;
A
#
# COMPACT_ATOMS: atom_id res chain seq x y z
N MET A 1 -19.60 6.54 15.55
CA MET A 1 -20.25 7.87 15.59
C MET A 1 -21.43 7.79 14.63
N ALA A 2 -22.65 7.81 15.16
CA ALA A 2 -23.89 7.68 14.39
C ALA A 2 -24.22 9.00 13.68
N GLN A 3 -24.53 8.95 12.39
CA GLN A 3 -25.10 10.10 11.66
C GLN A 3 -26.58 9.82 11.43
N SER A 4 -27.43 10.53 12.17
CA SER A 4 -28.87 10.59 11.97
C SER A 4 -29.18 11.53 10.82
N VAL A 5 -29.78 11.02 9.74
CA VAL A 5 -30.31 11.83 8.65
C VAL A 5 -31.81 12.01 8.89
N VAL A 6 -32.23 13.24 9.17
CA VAL A 6 -33.64 13.63 9.26
C VAL A 6 -34.01 14.27 7.92
N TYR A 7 -34.88 13.61 7.15
CA TYR A 7 -35.42 14.16 5.90
C TYR A 7 -36.68 14.98 6.21
N ALA A 8 -36.83 16.12 5.53
CA ALA A 8 -37.93 17.05 5.70
C ALA A 8 -39.16 16.63 4.89
N ASP A 9 -40.35 16.79 5.47
CA ASP A 9 -41.64 16.57 4.82
C ASP A 9 -42.30 17.94 4.55
N LEU A 10 -42.52 18.27 3.28
CA LEU A 10 -43.18 19.51 2.83
C LEU A 10 -44.59 19.17 2.35
N LYS A 11 -45.59 19.51 3.17
CA LYS A 11 -47.00 19.31 2.88
C LYS A 11 -47.60 20.60 2.31
N PHE A 12 -47.92 20.61 1.02
CA PHE A 12 -48.70 21.69 0.39
C PHE A 12 -50.17 21.28 0.20
N ALA A 13 -51.00 22.31 0.26
CA ALA A 13 -52.45 22.32 0.39
C ALA A 13 -53.19 21.56 -0.72
N ALA A 14 -54.26 20.89 -0.31
CA ALA A 14 -55.30 20.39 -1.20
C ALA A 14 -56.49 21.36 -1.19
N GLY A 15 -56.97 21.69 -2.38
CA GLY A 15 -58.34 22.10 -2.66
C GLY A 15 -58.62 21.94 -4.14
N PRO A 16 -59.88 21.95 -4.61
CA PRO A 16 -61.17 21.72 -3.95
C PRO A 16 -61.94 20.53 -4.62
N PRO A 17 -63.23 20.33 -4.32
CA PRO A 17 -64.17 20.43 -5.45
C PRO A 17 -65.51 21.11 -5.11
N SER A 18 -66.07 21.73 -6.15
CA SER A 18 -67.41 22.32 -6.24
C SER A 18 -68.51 21.26 -6.21
N THR A 19 -69.64 21.56 -5.56
CA THR A 19 -71.00 21.16 -5.99
C THR A 19 -72.08 22.07 -5.38
N VAL A 20 -73.07 22.40 -6.20
CA VAL A 20 -74.18 23.39 -6.16
C VAL A 20 -75.43 22.74 -5.47
N PRO A 21 -76.64 23.34 -5.39
CA PRO A 21 -77.19 24.50 -4.63
C PRO A 21 -78.34 24.10 -3.63
N ASP A 22 -78.84 25.03 -2.80
CA ASP A 22 -80.19 25.04 -2.18
C ASP A 22 -80.38 26.45 -1.55
N ASP A 23 -81.25 27.32 -2.06
CA ASP A 23 -82.71 27.46 -1.90
C ASP A 23 -83.13 28.37 -0.72
N ASP A 24 -84.17 29.17 -1.02
CA ASP A 24 -85.01 29.99 -0.11
C ASP A 24 -84.40 31.21 0.61
N ASP A 25 -84.86 32.41 0.28
CA ASP A 25 -86.01 33.03 0.97
C ASP A 25 -86.23 34.49 0.49
N SER A 26 -87.49 34.89 0.35
CA SER A 26 -87.96 36.20 -0.12
C SER A 26 -88.67 36.93 1.02
N PRO A 27 -88.79 38.28 0.98
CA PRO A 27 -90.11 38.82 1.27
C PRO A 27 -90.55 40.01 0.42
N TYR A 28 -91.87 40.05 0.22
CA TYR A 28 -92.67 41.05 -0.49
C TYR A 28 -93.29 42.06 0.50
N GLU A 29 -93.47 43.31 0.08
CA GLU A 29 -94.69 44.14 0.21
C GLU A 29 -94.44 45.43 -0.59
N ASN A 30 -95.32 45.88 -1.48
CA ASN A 30 -96.53 46.64 -1.17
C ASN A 30 -97.40 46.78 -2.45
N VAL A 31 -98.72 46.83 -2.29
CA VAL A 31 -99.70 47.18 -3.35
C VAL A 31 -100.43 48.46 -2.96
N PRO A 32 -100.70 49.37 -3.90
CA PRO A 32 -101.88 50.24 -3.81
C PRO A 32 -102.87 50.05 -4.97
N LEU A 33 -104.16 50.14 -4.62
CA LEU A 33 -105.35 50.17 -5.48
C LEU A 33 -105.41 51.47 -6.32
N GLY A 34 -105.95 51.39 -7.55
CA GLY A 34 -106.36 52.55 -8.38
C GLY A 34 -107.74 53.12 -7.94
N PRO A 35 -108.52 53.82 -8.81
CA PRO A 35 -108.28 54.32 -10.18
C PRO A 35 -108.71 55.81 -10.37
N VAL A 36 -108.53 56.43 -11.55
CA VAL A 36 -109.57 57.14 -12.34
C VAL A 36 -109.02 57.44 -13.75
N THR A 37 -109.87 57.12 -14.71
CA THR A 37 -109.89 57.21 -16.17
C THR A 37 -109.47 58.53 -16.83
N ALA A 38 -108.73 58.44 -17.96
CA ALA A 38 -109.12 59.01 -19.26
C ALA A 38 -108.26 58.40 -20.39
N ALA A 39 -108.92 57.86 -21.41
CA ALA A 39 -108.36 57.20 -22.59
C ALA A 39 -107.72 58.24 -23.57
N PRO A 40 -106.91 57.84 -24.60
CA PRO A 40 -107.35 56.93 -25.65
C PRO A 40 -106.36 55.80 -25.98
N SER A 41 -106.89 54.67 -26.44
CA SER A 41 -106.11 53.71 -27.23
C SER A 41 -105.63 54.39 -28.52
N PRO A 42 -104.42 54.08 -28.99
CA PRO A 42 -104.37 53.12 -30.07
C PRO A 42 -103.19 52.15 -29.95
N GLY A 43 -103.28 51.05 -30.70
CA GLY A 43 -102.07 50.49 -31.29
C GLY A 43 -101.40 49.37 -30.49
N ARG A 44 -101.99 48.20 -30.62
CA ARG A 44 -101.37 46.88 -30.48
C ARG A 44 -100.21 46.68 -31.49
N TRP A 45 -99.15 47.50 -31.49
CA TRP A 45 -98.11 47.49 -32.54
C TRP A 45 -96.71 47.90 -32.03
N THR A 46 -96.21 47.34 -30.92
CA THR A 46 -94.78 47.48 -30.54
C THR A 46 -94.11 46.18 -30.12
N ARG A 47 -94.73 45.03 -30.44
CA ARG A 47 -94.18 43.67 -30.19
C ARG A 47 -93.46 43.05 -31.39
N ARG A 48 -93.42 43.72 -32.55
CA ARG A 48 -92.89 43.14 -33.81
C ARG A 48 -91.41 43.49 -34.08
N TRP A 49 -90.89 44.60 -33.55
CA TRP A 49 -89.52 45.09 -33.83
C TRP A 49 -88.49 44.90 -32.71
N ARG A 50 -88.89 44.50 -31.49
CA ARG A 50 -87.95 44.14 -30.40
C ARG A 50 -87.33 42.75 -30.55
N VAL A 51 -88.01 41.85 -31.25
CA VAL A 51 -87.55 40.49 -31.51
C VAL A 51 -86.32 40.47 -32.43
N PRO A 52 -86.31 41.16 -33.60
CA PRO A 52 -85.12 41.18 -34.46
C PRO A 52 -83.92 41.89 -33.81
N THR A 53 -84.11 42.97 -33.04
CA THR A 53 -83.01 43.64 -32.34
C THR A 53 -82.46 42.81 -31.17
N ALA A 54 -83.30 42.09 -30.44
CA ALA A 54 -82.86 41.15 -29.41
C ALA A 54 -82.12 39.92 -29.99
N LEU A 55 -82.55 39.42 -31.15
CA LEU A 55 -81.87 38.35 -31.88
C LEU A 55 -80.49 38.80 -32.39
N LEU A 56 -80.38 40.03 -32.89
CA LEU A 56 -79.10 40.63 -33.27
C LEU A 56 -78.18 40.78 -32.05
N ALA A 57 -78.69 41.29 -30.93
CA ALA A 57 -77.92 41.40 -29.69
C ALA A 57 -77.47 40.03 -29.16
N ALA A 58 -78.32 39.00 -29.19
CA ALA A 58 -77.98 37.64 -28.80
C ALA A 58 -76.91 37.03 -29.74
N SER A 59 -77.02 37.26 -31.05
CA SER A 59 -76.02 36.81 -32.01
C SER A 59 -74.65 37.47 -31.80
N LEU A 60 -74.63 38.77 -31.48
CA LEU A 60 -73.41 39.50 -31.12
C LEU A 60 -72.80 38.97 -29.81
N LEU A 61 -73.60 38.69 -28.79
CA LEU A 61 -73.12 38.09 -27.54
C LEU A 61 -72.50 36.70 -27.76
N LEU A 62 -73.12 35.88 -28.61
CA LEU A 62 -72.57 34.56 -28.97
C LEU A 62 -71.25 34.68 -29.74
N LEU A 63 -71.12 35.67 -30.63
CA LEU A 63 -69.87 35.93 -31.33
C LEU A 63 -68.76 36.38 -30.36
N LEU A 64 -69.07 37.27 -29.42
CA LEU A 64 -68.12 37.72 -28.38
C LEU A 64 -67.68 36.55 -27.48
N LEU A 65 -68.62 35.69 -27.08
CA LEU A 65 -68.30 34.47 -26.32
C LEU A 65 -67.43 33.51 -27.12
N GLY A 66 -67.70 33.33 -28.42
CA GLY A 66 -66.87 32.51 -29.30
C GLY A 66 -65.44 33.03 -29.39
N VAL A 67 -65.26 34.34 -29.56
CA VAL A 67 -63.93 34.98 -29.57
C VAL A 67 -63.22 34.79 -28.23
N ALA A 68 -63.92 34.94 -27.11
CA ALA A 68 -63.35 34.74 -25.78
C ALA A 68 -62.88 33.29 -25.57
N VAL A 69 -63.65 32.29 -26.00
CA VAL A 69 -63.26 30.88 -25.91
C VAL A 69 -62.05 30.57 -26.78
N VAL A 70 -61.99 31.10 -28.01
CA VAL A 70 -60.84 30.93 -28.90
C VAL A 70 -59.59 31.60 -28.32
N ALA A 71 -59.72 32.79 -27.74
CA ALA A 71 -58.62 33.49 -27.07
C ALA A 71 -58.10 32.71 -25.85
N LEU A 72 -59.00 32.19 -24.99
CA LEU A 72 -58.63 31.35 -23.85
C LEU A 72 -57.97 30.05 -24.30
N GLY A 73 -58.47 29.41 -25.36
CA GLY A 73 -57.85 28.23 -25.95
C GLY A 73 -56.44 28.50 -26.48
N ALA A 74 -56.23 29.64 -27.14
CA ALA A 74 -54.92 30.07 -27.60
C ALA A 74 -53.96 30.35 -26.43
N CYS A 75 -54.41 31.03 -25.37
CA CYS A 75 -53.62 31.28 -24.16
C CYS A 75 -53.26 29.97 -23.44
N TYR A 76 -54.23 29.06 -23.29
CA TYR A 76 -54.00 27.76 -22.67
C TYR A 76 -53.00 26.92 -23.47
N TRP A 77 -53.16 26.87 -24.80
CA TRP A 77 -52.21 26.19 -25.68
C TRP A 77 -50.81 26.79 -25.60
N GLN A 78 -50.69 28.11 -25.56
CA GLN A 78 -49.41 28.81 -25.43
C GLN A 78 -48.72 28.50 -24.10
N VAL A 79 -49.44 28.56 -22.98
CA VAL A 79 -48.92 28.26 -21.65
C VAL A 79 -48.54 26.79 -21.54
N SER A 80 -49.37 25.89 -22.06
CA SER A 80 -49.07 24.45 -22.10
C SER A 80 -47.80 24.18 -22.90
N ARG A 81 -47.62 24.84 -24.04
CA ARG A 81 -46.41 24.71 -24.85
C ARG A 81 -45.17 25.26 -24.15
N SER A 82 -45.31 26.44 -23.53
CA SER A 82 -44.23 27.07 -22.74
C SER A 82 -43.76 26.17 -21.59
N LEU A 83 -44.69 25.60 -20.82
CA LEU A 83 -44.40 24.63 -19.75
C LEU A 83 -43.74 23.36 -20.29
N GLN A 84 -44.15 22.90 -21.46
CA GLN A 84 -43.60 21.69 -22.07
C GLN A 84 -42.17 21.90 -22.58
N ASP A 85 -41.86 23.09 -23.09
CA ASP A 85 -40.52 23.45 -23.53
C ASP A 85 -39.57 23.63 -22.33
N THR A 86 -39.98 24.33 -21.27
CA THR A 86 -39.16 24.45 -20.03
C THR A 86 -38.94 23.11 -19.33
N SER A 87 -39.96 22.23 -19.34
CA SER A 87 -39.83 20.88 -18.80
C SER A 87 -38.81 20.04 -19.58
N ARG A 88 -38.75 20.17 -20.91
CA ARG A 88 -37.77 19.47 -21.75
C ARG A 88 -36.35 19.96 -21.48
N GLU A 89 -36.17 21.27 -21.33
CA GLU A 89 -34.86 21.86 -21.01
C GLU A 89 -34.35 21.35 -19.65
N HIS A 90 -35.19 21.38 -18.61
CA HIS A 90 -34.82 20.81 -17.31
C HIS A 90 -34.56 19.31 -17.35
N MET A 91 -35.34 18.53 -18.10
CA MET A 91 -35.05 17.09 -18.26
C MET A 91 -33.72 16.84 -18.98
N ALA A 92 -33.36 17.67 -19.96
CA ALA A 92 -32.08 17.58 -20.64
C ALA A 92 -30.90 17.97 -19.73
N GLU A 93 -31.05 19.04 -18.94
CA GLU A 93 -30.04 19.46 -17.96
C GLU A 93 -29.88 18.47 -16.83
N GLN A 94 -30.98 17.96 -16.27
CA GLN A 94 -30.97 16.93 -15.24
C GLN A 94 -30.37 15.63 -15.78
N GLY A 95 -30.67 15.27 -17.03
CA GLY A 95 -30.00 14.19 -17.75
C GLY A 95 -28.49 14.41 -17.83
N ARG A 96 -28.05 15.58 -18.28
CA ARG A 96 -26.62 15.94 -18.39
C ARG A 96 -25.90 15.90 -17.05
N LEU A 97 -26.45 16.54 -16.01
CA LEU A 97 -25.87 16.54 -14.67
C LEU A 97 -25.84 15.13 -14.06
N SER A 98 -26.89 14.34 -14.26
CA SER A 98 -26.91 12.95 -13.79
C SER A 98 -25.83 12.11 -14.48
N GLN A 99 -25.55 12.36 -15.75
CA GLN A 99 -24.49 11.70 -16.50
C GLN A 99 -23.10 12.14 -16.03
N GLU A 100 -22.90 13.45 -15.78
CA GLU A 100 -21.65 13.98 -15.22
C GLU A 100 -21.36 13.41 -13.83
N LEU A 101 -22.38 13.33 -12.96
CA LEU A 101 -22.26 12.73 -11.64
C LEU A 101 -21.91 11.25 -11.72
N ARG A 102 -22.60 10.47 -12.57
CA ARG A 102 -22.28 9.05 -12.77
C ARG A 102 -20.86 8.86 -13.29
N ALA A 103 -20.41 9.68 -14.24
CA ALA A 103 -19.05 9.61 -14.76
C ALA A 103 -18.01 9.95 -13.68
N ARG A 104 -18.28 10.97 -12.84
CA ARG A 104 -17.42 11.32 -11.70
C ARG A 104 -17.39 10.23 -10.65
N GLU A 105 -18.53 9.65 -10.33
CA GLU A 105 -18.67 8.55 -9.36
C GLU A 105 -17.90 7.32 -9.84
N GLN A 106 -18.10 6.90 -11.09
CA GLN A 106 -17.34 5.81 -11.72
C GLN A 106 -15.83 6.08 -11.73
N SER A 107 -15.42 7.30 -12.07
CA SER A 107 -14.01 7.69 -12.02
C SER A 107 -13.43 7.60 -10.61
N LEU A 108 -14.19 8.03 -9.60
CA LEU A 108 -13.76 7.98 -8.21
C LEU A 108 -13.68 6.54 -7.70
N GLU A 109 -14.68 5.70 -8.01
CA GLU A 109 -14.66 4.27 -7.73
C GLU A 109 -13.45 3.58 -8.37
N GLN A 110 -13.16 3.89 -9.64
CA GLN A 110 -11.99 3.36 -10.32
C GLN A 110 -10.69 3.79 -9.62
N THR A 111 -10.53 5.07 -9.29
CA THR A 111 -9.33 5.56 -8.60
C THR A 111 -9.17 4.93 -7.21
N GLN A 112 -10.27 4.65 -6.51
CA GLN A 112 -10.24 3.96 -5.22
C GLN A 112 -9.78 2.52 -5.38
N GLN A 113 -10.24 1.81 -6.41
CA GLN A 113 -9.80 0.44 -6.70
C GLN A 113 -8.32 0.41 -7.08
N GLU A 114 -7.87 1.32 -7.94
CA GLU A 114 -6.45 1.45 -8.30
C GLU A 114 -5.58 1.73 -7.08
N LEU A 115 -6.02 2.64 -6.20
CA LEU A 115 -5.30 2.94 -4.96
C LEU A 115 -5.28 1.74 -4.01
N ALA A 116 -6.39 1.00 -3.89
CA ALA A 116 -6.46 -0.20 -3.06
C ALA A 116 -5.51 -1.28 -3.57
N TRP A 117 -5.48 -1.51 -4.88
CA TRP A 117 -4.55 -2.44 -5.52
C TRP A 117 -3.09 -2.00 -5.32
N ALA A 118 -2.78 -0.73 -5.58
CA ALA A 118 -1.42 -0.19 -5.41
C ALA A 118 -0.92 -0.29 -3.97
N LYS A 119 -1.80 -0.09 -2.98
CA LYS A 119 -1.47 -0.29 -1.56
C LYS A 119 -1.12 -1.75 -1.24
N VAL A 120 -1.86 -2.70 -1.79
CA VAL A 120 -1.58 -4.14 -1.60
C VAL A 120 -0.24 -4.51 -2.23
N GLU A 121 0.04 -4.02 -3.44
CA GLU A 121 1.30 -4.29 -4.13
C GLU A 121 2.49 -3.68 -3.39
N LEU A 122 2.37 -2.44 -2.92
CA LEU A 122 3.39 -1.81 -2.08
C LEU A 122 3.63 -2.60 -0.79
N GLN A 123 2.57 -3.07 -0.13
CA GLN A 123 2.67 -3.87 1.09
C GLN A 123 3.32 -5.24 0.82
N ARG A 124 3.13 -5.82 -0.37
CA ARG A 124 3.83 -7.04 -0.80
C ARG A 124 5.31 -6.76 -1.01
N ALA A 125 5.64 -5.77 -1.83
CA ALA A 125 7.03 -5.40 -2.12
C ALA A 125 7.80 -5.01 -0.84
N TRP A 126 7.16 -4.33 0.11
CA TRP A 126 7.77 -4.00 1.40
C TRP A 126 8.07 -5.26 2.24
N ARG A 127 7.14 -6.23 2.27
CA ARG A 127 7.36 -7.49 2.99
C ARG A 127 8.48 -8.31 2.35
N GLU A 128 8.49 -8.42 1.03
CA GLU A 128 9.56 -9.08 0.28
C GLU A 128 10.90 -8.40 0.54
N GLY A 129 10.95 -7.06 0.47
CA GLY A 129 12.12 -6.28 0.82
C GLY A 129 12.61 -6.56 2.25
N ASN A 130 11.72 -6.59 3.23
CA ASN A 130 12.07 -6.86 4.62
C ASN A 130 12.60 -8.30 4.82
N ILE A 131 12.01 -9.29 4.15
CA ILE A 131 12.53 -10.68 4.15
C ILE A 131 13.94 -10.72 3.55
N THR A 132 14.12 -10.12 2.37
CA THR A 132 15.45 -10.09 1.72
C THR A 132 16.49 -9.36 2.57
N GLN A 133 16.08 -8.33 3.33
CA GLN A 133 16.96 -7.64 4.27
C GLN A 133 17.40 -8.57 5.41
N MET A 134 16.47 -9.29 6.03
CA MET A 134 16.79 -10.25 7.10
C MET A 134 17.71 -11.37 6.58
N GLU A 135 17.48 -11.86 5.37
CA GLU A 135 18.36 -12.85 4.72
C GLU A 135 19.78 -12.30 4.49
N LEU A 136 19.89 -11.04 4.05
CA LEU A 136 21.17 -10.36 3.86
C LEU A 136 21.92 -10.20 5.19
N GLU A 137 21.22 -9.80 6.25
CA GLU A 137 21.78 -9.68 7.59
C GLU A 137 22.27 -11.04 8.12
N SER A 138 21.49 -12.11 7.95
CA SER A 138 21.91 -13.47 8.30
C SER A 138 23.15 -13.91 7.52
N ARG A 139 23.19 -13.68 6.21
CA ARG A 139 24.37 -13.99 5.39
C ARG A 139 25.59 -13.16 5.78
N ASN A 140 25.40 -11.91 6.21
CA ASN A 140 26.49 -11.06 6.66
C ASN A 140 27.09 -11.58 7.98
N VAL A 141 26.25 -12.06 8.90
CA VAL A 141 26.72 -12.73 10.13
C VAL A 141 27.48 -14.00 9.80
N GLU A 142 26.95 -14.84 8.90
CA GLU A 142 27.63 -16.06 8.44
C GLU A 142 28.98 -15.74 7.76
N LEU A 143 29.02 -14.70 6.92
CA LEU A 143 30.25 -14.25 6.30
C LEU A 143 31.27 -13.78 7.35
N GLY A 144 30.83 -13.04 8.37
CA GLY A 144 31.69 -12.66 9.50
C GLY A 144 32.24 -13.88 10.26
N HIS A 145 31.42 -14.91 10.48
CA HIS A 145 31.85 -16.15 11.11
C HIS A 145 32.91 -16.88 10.26
N THR A 146 32.64 -17.07 8.97
CA THR A 146 33.58 -17.74 8.05
C THR A 146 34.89 -16.96 7.91
N GLN A 147 34.86 -15.62 7.93
CA GLN A 147 36.07 -14.80 7.96
C GLN A 147 36.88 -15.01 9.23
N GLN A 148 36.21 -15.11 10.38
CA GLN A 148 36.88 -15.37 11.66
C GLN A 148 37.50 -16.77 11.70
N GLU A 149 36.79 -17.79 11.23
CA GLU A 149 37.32 -19.15 11.08
C GLU A 149 38.55 -19.19 10.17
N LEU A 150 38.48 -18.48 9.03
CA LEU A 150 39.61 -18.38 8.11
C LEU A 150 40.82 -17.69 8.76
N ALA A 151 40.60 -16.64 9.56
CA ALA A 151 41.66 -15.97 10.29
C ALA A 151 42.33 -16.89 11.34
N VAL A 152 41.54 -17.66 12.09
CA VAL A 152 42.05 -18.65 13.04
C VAL A 152 42.84 -19.74 12.32
N LEU A 153 42.29 -20.29 11.23
CA LEU A 153 42.97 -21.31 10.44
C LEU A 153 44.29 -20.79 9.84
N GLN A 154 44.31 -19.52 9.40
CA GLN A 154 45.51 -18.87 8.90
C GLN A 154 46.58 -18.72 10.00
N GLU A 155 46.18 -18.41 11.24
CA GLU A 155 47.11 -18.34 12.37
C GLU A 155 47.66 -19.72 12.75
N GLU A 156 46.79 -20.73 12.80
CA GLU A 156 47.21 -22.13 13.05
C GLU A 156 48.19 -22.62 11.98
N MET A 157 47.94 -22.29 10.72
CA MET A 157 48.85 -22.54 9.60
C MET A 157 50.23 -21.91 9.83
N GLN A 158 50.29 -20.65 10.28
CA GLN A 158 51.56 -19.97 10.56
C GLN A 158 52.32 -20.65 11.70
N VAL A 159 51.63 -21.01 12.78
CA VAL A 159 52.23 -21.72 13.93
C VAL A 159 52.76 -23.09 13.51
N VAL A 160 52.00 -23.84 12.72
CA VAL A 160 52.44 -25.14 12.18
C VAL A 160 53.65 -24.96 11.27
N GLN A 161 53.65 -23.94 10.40
CA GLN A 161 54.76 -23.63 9.52
C GLN A 161 56.03 -23.27 10.29
N GLU A 162 55.93 -22.46 11.35
CA GLU A 162 57.06 -22.12 12.22
C GLU A 162 57.62 -23.37 12.92
N LYS A 163 56.75 -24.24 13.44
CA LYS A 163 57.16 -25.52 14.03
C LYS A 163 57.87 -26.42 13.02
N LEU A 164 57.37 -26.48 11.78
CA LEU A 164 58.00 -27.24 10.70
C LEU A 164 59.38 -26.68 10.37
N ASN A 165 59.52 -25.37 10.16
CA ASN A 165 60.80 -24.73 9.88
C ASN A 165 61.81 -24.97 11.03
N THR A 166 61.36 -24.91 12.27
CA THR A 166 62.18 -25.21 13.46
C THR A 166 62.65 -26.67 13.45
N SER A 167 61.74 -27.61 13.21
CA SER A 167 62.06 -29.03 13.11
C SER A 167 63.02 -29.32 11.96
N GLU A 168 62.82 -28.70 10.80
CA GLU A 168 63.69 -28.81 9.63
C GLU A 168 65.10 -28.30 9.95
N SER A 169 65.23 -27.17 10.65
CA SER A 169 66.52 -26.63 11.11
C SER A 169 67.22 -27.61 12.06
N ILE A 170 66.50 -28.17 13.04
CA ILE A 170 67.04 -29.18 13.95
C ILE A 170 67.51 -30.41 13.18
N VAL A 171 66.69 -30.96 12.28
CA VAL A 171 67.03 -32.11 11.44
C VAL A 171 68.23 -31.81 10.55
N SER A 172 68.32 -30.61 9.97
CA SER A 172 69.45 -30.20 9.13
C SER A 172 70.75 -30.11 9.94
N SER A 173 70.69 -29.57 11.16
CA SER A 173 71.84 -29.54 12.07
C SER A 173 72.30 -30.94 12.50
N LEU A 174 71.35 -31.85 12.77
CA LEU A 174 71.65 -33.25 13.06
C LEU A 174 72.21 -33.98 11.83
N ARG A 175 71.68 -33.72 10.64
CA ARG A 175 72.16 -34.29 9.37
C ARG A 175 73.56 -33.79 9.02
N ALA A 176 73.91 -32.56 9.37
CA ALA A 176 75.29 -32.10 9.25
C ALA A 176 76.23 -33.06 10.00
N CYS A 177 75.86 -33.52 11.19
CA CYS A 177 76.62 -34.55 11.91
C CYS A 177 76.59 -35.96 11.33
N VAL A 178 75.66 -36.26 10.41
CA VAL A 178 75.63 -37.52 9.67
C VAL A 178 76.53 -37.44 8.43
N ASN A 179 76.65 -36.26 7.82
CA ASN A 179 77.35 -36.05 6.55
C ASN A 179 78.77 -35.48 6.72
N THR A 180 79.11 -34.88 7.87
CA THR A 180 80.48 -34.54 8.27
C THR A 180 80.89 -35.41 9.44
N ASP A 181 82.16 -35.84 9.48
CA ASP A 181 82.72 -36.63 10.58
C ASP A 181 82.63 -35.79 11.89
N CYS A 182 81.53 -35.91 12.63
CA CYS A 182 81.28 -35.10 13.85
C CYS A 182 82.26 -35.41 15.00
N CYS A 183 83.19 -36.34 14.79
CA CYS A 183 84.28 -36.63 15.69
C CYS A 183 85.63 -36.60 14.95
N PRO A 184 86.71 -36.21 15.64
CA PRO A 184 88.05 -36.30 15.07
C PRO A 184 88.38 -37.74 14.66
N ARG A 185 89.29 -37.91 13.70
CA ARG A 185 89.73 -39.25 13.27
C ARG A 185 90.21 -40.09 14.46
N GLY A 186 89.73 -41.33 14.54
CA GLY A 186 90.03 -42.26 15.64
C GLY A 186 89.12 -42.14 16.87
N TRP A 187 88.04 -41.36 16.79
CA TRP A 187 87.01 -41.25 17.82
C TRP A 187 85.69 -41.83 17.32
N VAL A 188 84.89 -42.37 18.24
CA VAL A 188 83.58 -42.98 17.97
C VAL A 188 82.48 -42.05 18.47
N LEU A 189 81.52 -41.71 17.60
CA LEU A 189 80.35 -40.93 17.99
C LEU A 189 79.34 -41.82 18.73
N TYR A 190 78.96 -41.44 19.95
CA TYR A 190 77.90 -42.08 20.71
C TYR A 190 77.06 -41.04 21.46
N ARG A 191 75.75 -41.00 21.17
CA ARG A 191 74.79 -40.06 21.79
C ARG A 191 75.30 -38.61 21.80
N SER A 192 75.77 -38.13 20.64
CA SER A 192 76.31 -36.77 20.47
C SER A 192 77.58 -36.46 21.27
N LYS A 193 78.31 -37.48 21.75
CA LYS A 193 79.66 -37.33 22.33
C LYS A 193 80.66 -38.16 21.55
N CYS A 194 81.88 -37.64 21.41
CA CYS A 194 82.99 -38.37 20.82
C CYS A 194 83.74 -39.13 21.91
N LEU A 195 83.89 -40.45 21.71
CA LEU A 195 84.59 -41.35 22.62
C LEU A 195 85.91 -41.80 21.98
N TYR A 196 87.00 -41.69 22.72
CA TYR A 196 88.29 -42.22 22.30
C TYR A 196 88.59 -43.51 23.06
N ILE A 197 88.86 -44.58 22.31
CA ILE A 197 89.24 -45.86 22.87
C ILE A 197 90.76 -46.00 22.71
N SER A 198 91.49 -45.94 23.82
CA SER A 198 92.95 -46.10 23.79
C SER A 198 93.32 -47.51 23.36
N VAL A 199 94.21 -47.62 22.38
CA VAL A 199 94.80 -48.89 21.94
C VAL A 199 95.84 -49.43 22.93
N THR A 200 96.38 -48.57 23.80
CA THR A 200 97.35 -48.95 24.83
C THR A 200 96.74 -48.91 26.22
N LYS A 201 97.12 -49.88 27.05
CA LYS A 201 96.78 -49.89 28.47
C LYS A 201 97.64 -48.87 29.20
N LYS A 202 97.01 -48.05 30.04
CA LYS A 202 97.63 -47.01 30.86
C LYS A 202 97.09 -47.15 32.28
N THR A 203 97.84 -46.66 33.26
CA THR A 203 97.32 -46.49 34.62
C THR A 203 96.19 -45.46 34.62
N TRP A 204 95.41 -45.40 35.69
CA TRP A 204 94.29 -44.45 35.78
C TRP A 204 94.77 -42.99 35.65
N LEU A 205 95.86 -42.63 36.33
CA LEU A 205 96.44 -41.28 36.30
C LEU A 205 96.95 -40.92 34.89
N GLU A 206 97.68 -41.83 34.25
CA GLU A 206 98.14 -41.65 32.87
C GLU A 206 96.98 -41.55 31.88
N SER A 207 95.91 -42.32 32.09
CA SER A 207 94.70 -42.24 31.25
C SER A 207 94.00 -40.90 31.40
N GLN A 208 93.92 -40.36 32.62
CA GLN A 208 93.36 -39.04 32.88
C GLN A 208 94.18 -37.93 32.19
N GLN A 209 95.50 -37.98 32.32
CA GLN A 209 96.41 -37.04 31.67
C GLN A 209 96.35 -37.15 30.14
N ASP A 210 96.25 -38.37 29.60
CA ASP A 210 96.13 -38.60 28.15
C ASP A 210 94.82 -38.04 27.59
N CYS A 211 93.70 -38.25 28.29
CA CYS A 211 92.43 -37.62 27.93
C CYS A 211 92.55 -36.09 27.98
N ALA A 212 93.12 -35.53 29.04
CA ALA A 212 93.30 -34.09 29.17
C ALA A 212 94.19 -33.50 28.05
N GLY A 213 95.26 -34.20 27.67
CA GLY A 213 96.14 -33.83 26.57
C GLY A 213 95.46 -33.88 25.20
N LYS A 214 94.40 -34.67 25.05
CA LYS A 214 93.54 -34.74 23.86
C LYS A 214 92.32 -33.80 23.94
N SER A 215 92.33 -32.85 24.87
CA SER A 215 91.20 -31.94 25.15
C SER A 215 89.89 -32.65 25.50
N ALA A 216 90.01 -33.79 26.19
CA ALA A 216 88.89 -34.62 26.63
C ALA A 216 88.99 -34.96 28.12
N ARG A 217 87.96 -35.64 28.64
CA ARG A 217 87.90 -36.09 30.03
C ARG A 217 87.83 -37.61 30.06
N LEU A 218 88.55 -38.22 31.01
CA LEU A 218 88.46 -39.66 31.24
C LEU A 218 87.02 -40.02 31.62
N LEU A 219 86.47 -41.02 30.93
CA LEU A 219 85.11 -41.49 31.14
C LEU A 219 85.02 -42.19 32.52
N VAL A 220 84.11 -41.72 33.38
CA VAL A 220 83.79 -42.34 34.67
C VAL A 220 82.40 -42.99 34.56
N GLN A 221 82.28 -44.23 35.02
CA GLN A 221 81.13 -45.09 34.75
C GLN A 221 79.85 -44.66 35.48
N ASP A 222 79.97 -43.94 36.60
CA ASP A 222 78.84 -43.55 37.45
C ASP A 222 77.81 -42.65 36.73
N ASP A 223 78.22 -41.96 35.66
CA ASP A 223 77.38 -41.04 34.89
C ASP A 223 76.78 -41.66 33.61
N TRP A 224 77.00 -42.94 33.31
CA TRP A 224 76.60 -43.55 32.02
C TRP A 224 75.92 -44.92 32.14
N PRO A 225 74.78 -45.14 31.45
CA PRO A 225 74.21 -46.47 31.29
C PRO A 225 75.20 -47.37 30.50
N SER A 226 75.26 -48.64 30.89
CA SER A 226 76.18 -49.65 30.37
C SER A 226 76.34 -49.62 28.85
N LEU A 227 77.55 -49.32 28.39
CA LEU A 227 77.94 -49.42 26.98
C LEU A 227 78.13 -50.90 26.62
N ILE A 228 77.22 -51.44 25.82
CA ILE A 228 77.47 -52.68 25.08
C ILE A 228 78.02 -52.23 23.72
N VAL A 229 79.34 -52.33 23.57
CA VAL A 229 80.00 -52.16 22.27
C VAL A 229 79.85 -53.50 21.52
N PRO A 230 79.39 -53.51 20.25
CA PRO A 230 79.36 -54.72 19.42
C PRO A 230 80.75 -55.33 19.22
#